data_AF-A0A7X7E9X7-F1
#
_entry.id   AF-A0A7X7E9X7-F1
#
_cell.length_a   1.000
_cell.length_b   1.000
_cell.length_c   1.000
_cell.angle_alpha   90.00
_cell.angle_beta   90.00
_cell.angle_gamma   90.00
#
_symmetry.space_group_name_H-M   'P 1'
#
loop_
_entity.id
_entity.type
_entity.pdbx_description
1 polymer ?
#
loop_
_entity_poly.entity_id
_entity_poly.type
_entity_poly.pdbx_seq_one_letter_code
_entity_poly.pdbx_strand_id
1 'polypeptide(L)'
;MDQSFSGRGRCLVCGSRYGLEDAHFPYGIGMGRRRRNVHLPTVTLCIYCHRLEHLNDPITIDTLLRRAPDYWREREEWEFARPYLERYLARRKYLEAVIG
;
A
#
# COMPACT_ATOMS: atom_id res chain seq x y z
N MET A 1 -19.53 -15.31 -4.02
CA MET A 1 -19.69 -14.71 -2.68
C MET A 1 -18.63 -13.64 -2.54
N ASP A 2 -18.99 -12.40 -2.85
CA ASP A 2 -18.12 -11.24 -2.80
C ASP A 2 -18.07 -10.77 -1.34
N GLN A 3 -17.06 -11.24 -0.59
CA GLN A 3 -16.84 -10.74 0.77
C GLN A 3 -16.22 -9.36 0.63
N SER A 4 -17.04 -8.32 0.85
CA SER A 4 -16.62 -6.93 1.03
C SER A 4 -15.46 -6.91 2.04
N PHE A 5 -14.24 -6.73 1.52
CA PHE A 5 -13.01 -6.86 2.29
C PHE A 5 -12.81 -5.58 3.09
N SER A 6 -13.59 -5.41 4.16
CA SER A 6 -13.36 -4.31 5.09
C SER A 6 -11.99 -4.49 5.73
N GLY A 7 -10.99 -3.74 5.25
CA GLY A 7 -9.59 -3.89 5.68
C GLY A 7 -9.35 -3.44 7.13
N ARG A 8 -10.40 -3.18 7.91
CA ARG A 8 -10.30 -2.84 9.33
C ARG A 8 -9.93 -4.08 10.14
N GLY A 9 -8.84 -3.99 10.89
CA GLY A 9 -8.39 -5.04 11.82
C GLY A 9 -7.88 -6.31 11.13
N ARG A 10 -7.52 -6.25 9.84
CA ARG A 10 -6.90 -7.35 9.08
C ARG A 10 -5.86 -6.83 8.12
N CYS A 11 -4.84 -7.64 7.86
CA CYS A 11 -3.86 -7.40 6.81
C CYS A 11 -4.55 -7.34 5.44
N LEU A 12 -4.35 -6.26 4.70
CA LEU A 12 -4.96 -6.03 3.40
C LEU A 12 -4.53 -7.08 2.35
N VAL A 13 -3.35 -7.66 2.51
CA VAL A 13 -2.79 -8.68 1.61
C VAL A 13 -3.29 -10.07 1.96
N CYS A 14 -2.98 -10.58 3.17
CA CYS A 14 -3.22 -11.97 3.54
C CYS A 14 -4.44 -12.20 4.46
N GLY A 15 -5.09 -11.13 4.95
CA GLY A 15 -6.24 -11.24 5.86
C GLY A 15 -5.92 -11.60 7.31
N SER A 16 -4.64 -11.78 7.68
CA SER A 16 -4.20 -12.03 9.06
C SER A 16 -4.72 -10.96 10.02
N ARG A 17 -4.99 -11.35 11.28
CA ARG A 17 -5.38 -10.43 12.37
C ARG A 17 -4.24 -10.11 13.33
N TYR A 18 -3.06 -10.72 13.14
CA TYR A 18 -1.94 -10.63 14.08
C TYR A 18 -0.82 -9.77 13.54
N GLY A 19 -0.16 -9.02 14.44
CA GLY A 19 1.00 -8.19 14.14
C GLY A 19 0.69 -7.12 13.09
N LEU A 20 -0.43 -6.42 13.26
CA LEU A 20 -0.90 -5.41 12.32
C LEU A 20 -0.22 -4.06 12.56
N GLU A 21 0.06 -3.36 11.48
CA GLU A 21 0.61 -2.01 11.48
C GLU A 21 0.08 -1.20 10.28
N ASP A 22 0.08 0.12 10.43
CA ASP A 22 -0.21 1.04 9.35
C ASP A 22 1.07 1.27 8.53
N ALA A 23 1.11 0.67 7.35
CA ALA A 23 2.23 0.74 6.42
C ALA A 23 1.97 1.80 5.36
N HIS A 24 2.96 2.65 5.07
CA HIS A 24 2.83 3.64 3.99
C HIS A 24 2.91 2.94 2.62
N PHE A 25 1.93 3.20 1.76
CA PHE A 25 1.88 2.66 0.40
C PHE A 25 1.22 3.68 -0.53
N PRO A 26 1.74 3.96 -1.74
CA PRO A 26 2.78 3.20 -2.44
C PRO A 26 4.21 3.71 -2.22
N TYR A 27 4.41 4.57 -1.22
CA TYR A 27 5.71 5.17 -0.91
C TYR A 27 6.17 4.77 0.49
N GLY A 28 7.32 4.12 0.59
CA GLY A 28 8.01 3.93 1.87
C GLY A 28 8.69 5.22 2.33
N ILE A 29 8.73 5.44 3.65
CA ILE A 29 9.58 6.47 4.26
C ILE A 29 10.92 5.81 4.62
N GLY A 30 12.00 6.23 3.96
CA GLY A 30 13.35 5.75 4.31
C GLY A 30 13.79 6.18 5.72
N MET A 31 14.67 5.40 6.34
CA MET A 31 15.24 5.69 7.68
C MET A 31 16.25 6.86 7.62
N GLY A 32 15.78 8.10 7.45
CA GLY A 32 16.62 9.30 7.36
C GLY A 32 16.29 10.38 8.39
N ARG A 33 17.24 11.32 8.61
CA ARG A 33 17.11 12.47 9.54
C ARG A 33 15.94 13.43 9.24
N ARG A 34 15.23 13.28 8.11
CA ARG A 34 14.08 14.10 7.71
C ARG A 34 12.73 13.43 8.02
N ARG A 35 12.62 12.86 9.22
CA ARG A 35 11.45 12.15 9.78
C ARG A 35 10.18 13.01 9.99
N ARG A 36 10.05 14.15 9.31
CA ARG A 36 8.95 15.09 9.54
C ARG A 36 7.66 14.45 9.06
N ASN A 37 6.80 14.01 10.00
CA ASN A 37 5.36 13.74 9.85
C ASN A 37 4.87 13.76 8.40
N VAL A 38 5.30 12.78 7.60
CA VAL A 38 4.91 12.77 6.18
C VAL A 38 3.53 12.18 6.18
N HIS A 39 2.53 13.02 6.02
CA HIS A 39 1.16 12.57 5.81
C HIS A 39 1.13 11.88 4.45
N LEU A 40 1.20 10.54 4.48
CA LEU A 40 1.15 9.66 3.33
C LEU A 40 0.00 8.67 3.51
N PRO A 41 -0.58 8.18 2.41
CA PRO A 41 -1.58 7.13 2.49
C PRO A 41 -0.99 5.87 3.12
N THR A 42 -1.77 5.25 4.00
CA THR A 42 -1.41 4.02 4.70
C THR A 42 -2.38 2.90 4.37
N VAL A 43 -1.91 1.68 4.51
CA VAL A 43 -2.71 0.45 4.42
C VAL A 43 -2.38 -0.43 5.63
N THR A 44 -3.35 -1.18 6.13
CA THR A 44 -3.11 -2.09 7.25
C THR A 44 -2.44 -3.37 6.73
N LEU A 45 -1.24 -3.66 7.19
CA LEU A 45 -0.49 -4.88 6.85
C LEU A 45 -0.09 -5.64 8.11
N CYS A 46 0.09 -6.96 8.01
CA CYS A 46 0.85 -7.66 9.03
C CYS A 46 2.36 -7.49 8.79
N ILE A 47 3.17 -7.61 9.84
CA ILE A 47 4.64 -7.48 9.79
C ILE A 47 5.27 -8.26 8.62
N TYR A 48 4.78 -9.47 8.34
CA TYR A 48 5.30 -10.29 7.25
C TYR A 48 5.01 -9.67 5.87
N CYS A 49 3.76 -9.30 5.60
CA CYS A 49 3.37 -8.68 4.32
C CYS A 49 3.96 -7.27 4.17
N HIS A 50 4.14 -6.52 5.26
CA HIS A 50 4.84 -5.25 5.22
C HIS A 50 6.31 -5.42 4.84
N ARG A 51 6.99 -6.43 5.39
CA ARG A 51 8.36 -6.75 4.96
C ARG A 51 8.44 -7.14 3.48
N LEU A 52 7.48 -7.91 2.97
CA LEU A 52 7.41 -8.27 1.55
C LEU A 52 7.15 -7.06 0.66
N GLU A 53 6.32 -6.11 1.10
CA GLU A 53 6.10 -4.82 0.41
C GLU A 53 7.43 -4.06 0.26
N HIS A 54 8.23 -3.95 1.32
CA HIS A 54 9.56 -3.32 1.26
C HIS A 54 10.52 -4.02 0.30
N LEU A 55 10.36 -5.33 0.11
CA LEU A 55 11.15 -6.12 -0.84
C LEU A 55 10.62 -6.03 -2.28
N ASN A 56 9.56 -5.24 -2.52
CA ASN A 56 8.84 -5.19 -3.80
C ASN A 56 8.40 -6.59 -4.29
N ASP A 57 7.98 -7.46 -3.38
CA ASP A 57 7.45 -8.78 -3.75
C ASP A 57 6.27 -8.64 -4.73
N PRO A 58 6.34 -9.23 -5.95
CA PRO A 58 5.36 -8.98 -6.99
C PRO A 58 3.91 -9.29 -6.57
N ILE A 59 3.71 -10.42 -5.87
CA ILE A 59 2.38 -10.86 -5.44
C ILE A 59 1.80 -9.88 -4.42
N THR A 60 2.62 -9.44 -3.47
CA THR A 60 2.25 -8.47 -2.45
C THR A 60 1.89 -7.13 -3.07
N ILE A 61 2.73 -6.61 -3.97
CA ILE A 61 2.50 -5.33 -4.64
C ILE A 61 1.25 -5.37 -5.53
N ASP A 62 1.06 -6.42 -6.33
CA ASP A 62 -0.12 -6.55 -7.20
C ASP A 62 -1.41 -6.68 -6.39
N THR A 63 -1.34 -7.33 -5.22
CA THR A 63 -2.48 -7.40 -4.30
C THR A 63 -2.79 -6.03 -3.72
N LEU A 64 -1.78 -5.27 -3.31
CA LEU A 64 -1.94 -3.90 -2.80
C LEU A 64 -2.49 -2.96 -3.86
N LEU A 65 -1.97 -2.98 -5.09
CA LEU A 65 -2.47 -2.17 -6.20
C LEU A 65 -3.95 -2.42 -6.50
N ARG A 66 -4.41 -3.67 -6.31
CA ARG A 66 -5.80 -4.06 -6.52
C ARG A 66 -6.71 -3.64 -5.36
N ARG A 67 -6.25 -3.81 -4.11
CA ARG A 67 -7.11 -3.68 -2.92
C ARG A 67 -7.01 -2.34 -2.19
N ALA A 68 -5.87 -1.64 -2.29
CA ALA A 68 -5.68 -0.34 -1.64
C ALA A 68 -6.69 0.74 -2.07
N PRO A 69 -7.11 0.83 -3.35
CA PRO A 69 -8.14 1.80 -3.75
C PRO A 69 -9.45 1.63 -3.00
N ASP A 70 -9.95 0.40 -2.89
CA ASP A 70 -11.20 0.12 -2.17
C ASP A 70 -11.04 0.33 -0.67
N TYR A 71 -9.89 -0.08 -0.10
CA TYR A 71 -9.54 0.20 1.28
C TYR A 71 -9.60 1.69 1.63
N TRP A 72 -9.02 2.56 0.79
CA TRP A 72 -9.05 4.00 1.01
C TRP A 72 -10.44 4.60 0.78
N ARG A 73 -11.23 4.07 -0.15
CA ARG A 73 -12.63 4.52 -0.35
C ARG A 73 -13.50 4.23 0.87
N GLU A 74 -13.37 3.04 1.46
CA GLU A 74 -14.09 2.66 2.68
C GLU A 74 -13.73 3.51 3.91
N ARG A 75 -12.57 4.18 3.85
CA ARG A 75 -12.06 5.07 4.89
C ARG A 75 -12.23 6.55 4.56
N GLU A 76 -12.86 6.88 3.43
CA GLU A 76 -13.00 8.25 2.93
C GLU A 76 -11.64 8.96 2.69
N GLU A 77 -10.58 8.18 2.47
CA GLU A 77 -9.20 8.65 2.25
C GLU A 77 -8.81 8.62 0.76
N TRP A 78 -9.70 8.16 -0.13
CA TRP A 78 -9.39 7.96 -1.54
C TRP A 78 -8.90 9.21 -2.27
N GLU A 79 -9.55 10.36 -2.08
CA GLU A 79 -9.15 11.60 -2.75
C GLU A 79 -7.75 12.07 -2.32
N PHE A 80 -7.36 11.76 -1.08
CA PHE A 80 -6.00 12.01 -0.59
C PHE A 80 -5.00 11.00 -1.15
N ALA A 81 -5.35 9.71 -1.23
CA ALA A 81 -4.44 8.65 -1.64
C ALA A 81 -4.24 8.54 -3.17
N ARG A 82 -5.29 8.84 -3.96
CA ARG A 82 -5.30 8.70 -5.43
C ARG A 82 -4.08 9.34 -6.11
N PRO A 83 -3.70 10.61 -5.83
CA PRO A 83 -2.57 11.25 -6.50
C PRO A 83 -1.22 10.57 -6.22
N TYR A 84 -1.09 9.86 -5.10
CA TYR A 84 0.11 9.08 -4.78
C TYR A 84 0.15 7.78 -5.59
N LEU A 85 -0.99 7.09 -5.68
CA LEU A 85 -1.10 5.88 -6.49
C LEU A 85 -0.86 6.14 -7.97
N GLU A 86 -1.46 7.20 -8.52
CA GLU A 86 -1.29 7.57 -9.94
C GLU A 86 0.17 7.87 -10.28
N ARG A 87 0.87 8.63 -9.43
CA ARG A 87 2.30 8.92 -9.61
C ARG A 87 3.16 7.65 -9.54
N TYR A 88 2.83 6.74 -8.63
CA TYR A 88 3.53 5.45 -8.54
C TYR A 88 3.34 4.60 -9.81
N LEU A 89 2.10 4.47 -10.29
CA LEU A 89 1.79 3.73 -11.52
C LEU A 89 2.47 4.35 -12.76
N ALA A 90 2.45 5.68 -12.87
CA ALA A 90 3.13 6.39 -13.95
C ALA A 90 4.65 6.12 -13.94
N ARG A 91 5.27 6.12 -12.75
CA ARG A 91 6.70 5.78 -12.60
C ARG A 91 6.97 4.33 -12.99
N ARG A 92 6.12 3.38 -12.58
CA ARG A 92 6.27 1.97 -12.96
C ARG A 92 6.20 1.78 -14.47
N LYS A 93 5.18 2.35 -15.12
CA LYS A 93 5.02 2.30 -16.58
C LYS A 93 6.23 2.90 -17.31
N TYR A 94 6.78 4.00 -16.80
CA TYR A 94 8.00 4.59 -17.35
C TYR A 94 9.21 3.64 -17.22
N LEU A 95 9.42 3.04 -16.05
CA LEU A 95 10.52 2.11 -15.82
C LEU A 95 10.40 0.85 -16.69
N GLU A 96 9.20 0.32 -16.84
CA GLU A 96 8.90 -0.79 -17.76
C GLU A 96 9.25 -0.44 -19.22
N ALA A 97 8.98 0.79 -19.66
CA ALA A 97 9.28 1.23 -21.03
C ALA A 97 10.76 1.54 -21.30
N VAL A 98 11.57 1.83 -20.26
CA VAL A 98 12.98 2.25 -20.40
C VAL A 98 13.96 1.13 -20.08
N ILE A 99 13.59 0.21 -19.18
CA ILE A 99 14.43 -0.90 -18.74
C ILE A 99 14.02 -2.23 -19.41
N GLY A 100 12.76 -2.31 -19.88
CA GLY A 100 12.20 -3.45 -20.60
C GLY A 100 12.53 -3.45 -22.08
#